data_AF-A0A2U3CBB1-F1
#
_entry.id   AF-A0A2U3CBB1-F1
#
_cell.length_a   1.000
_cell.length_b   1.000
_cell.length_c   1.000
_cell.angle_alpha   90.00
_cell.angle_beta   90.00
_cell.angle_gamma   90.00
#
_symmetry.space_group_name_H-M   'P 1'
#
loop_
_entity.id
_entity.type
_entity.pdbx_description
1 polymer ?
#
loop_
_entity_poly.entity_id
_entity_poly.type
_entity_poly.pdbx_seq_one_letter_code
_entity_poly.pdbx_strand_id
1 'polypeptide(L)'
;MNYVLFFSQLALAFIRLIGLGVGLDFLLSRKKKRFRGQVAGWSIWTLASIFQILAQILNDVALTETFDFLFAVCTLVGSFLIAVSIIVYFRPVSVQSIFLFTLLLIILPLIVYFFLGIETAVNFCIFFSFILVGGLYTIGIIESTNFKTQVGQSIKWFYAMIGTAIIQFIVYIYITLEGTNLGLSSVELENEALVGVNNSFSIAILVLTVVLLIHLENTRSNQYNYQLKDKYSHDLGNILQVMVSAFHFIEGKRVPAEEREKIMDLLNQKSQEVSELIQEIRNLE
;
A
#
# COMPACT_ATOMS: atom_id res chain seq x y z
N MET A 1 -18.90 -3.53 -29.89
CA MET A 1 -17.97 -3.83 -28.77
C MET A 1 -16.55 -3.58 -29.24
N ASN A 2 -15.81 -2.72 -28.54
CA ASN A 2 -14.39 -2.45 -28.86
C ASN A 2 -13.52 -3.53 -28.20
N TYR A 3 -12.91 -4.42 -28.99
CA TYR A 3 -12.14 -5.56 -28.48
C TYR A 3 -10.89 -5.13 -27.71
N VAL A 4 -10.20 -4.06 -28.16
CA VAL A 4 -9.00 -3.54 -27.49
C VAL A 4 -9.36 -3.07 -26.08
N LEU A 5 -10.45 -2.31 -25.96
CA LEU A 5 -10.95 -1.84 -24.67
C LEU A 5 -11.35 -3.02 -23.77
N PHE A 6 -12.10 -3.98 -24.31
CA PHE A 6 -12.57 -5.15 -23.56
C PHE A 6 -11.41 -5.99 -22.99
N PHE A 7 -10.44 -6.37 -23.83
CA PHE A 7 -9.28 -7.14 -23.37
C PHE A 7 -8.40 -6.36 -22.39
N SER A 8 -8.28 -5.04 -22.58
CA SER A 8 -7.56 -4.18 -21.63
C SER A 8 -8.23 -4.17 -20.25
N GLN A 9 -9.57 -4.09 -20.20
CA GLN A 9 -10.31 -4.14 -18.93
C GLN A 9 -10.19 -5.50 -18.23
N LEU A 10 -10.19 -6.60 -19.00
CA LEU A 10 -9.91 -7.93 -18.45
C LEU A 10 -8.49 -8.02 -17.85
N ALA A 11 -7.48 -7.49 -18.54
CA ALA A 11 -6.12 -7.45 -18.02
C ALA A 11 -6.03 -6.62 -16.73
N LEU A 12 -6.67 -5.45 -16.68
CA LEU A 12 -6.76 -4.62 -15.48
C LEU A 12 -7.44 -5.36 -14.31
N ALA A 13 -8.54 -6.07 -14.58
CA ALA A 13 -9.23 -6.89 -13.59
C ALA A 13 -8.31 -7.97 -13.01
N PHE A 14 -7.56 -8.66 -13.87
CA PHE A 14 -6.63 -9.71 -13.45
C PHE A 14 -5.50 -9.17 -12.56
N ILE A 15 -4.91 -8.03 -12.91
CA ILE A 15 -3.86 -7.40 -12.09
C ILE A 15 -4.43 -6.95 -10.74
N ARG A 16 -5.66 -6.42 -10.71
CA ARG A 16 -6.34 -6.05 -9.46
C ARG A 16 -6.58 -7.26 -8.55
N LEU A 17 -6.92 -8.42 -9.13
CA LEU A 17 -7.02 -9.68 -8.39
C LEU A 17 -5.66 -10.14 -7.83
N ILE A 18 -4.56 -9.98 -8.58
CA ILE A 18 -3.21 -10.24 -8.06
C ILE A 18 -2.92 -9.32 -6.86
N GLY A 19 -3.20 -8.03 -6.99
CA GLY A 19 -3.03 -7.06 -5.90
C GLY A 19 -3.87 -7.41 -4.66
N LEU A 20 -5.11 -7.88 -4.86
CA LEU A 20 -5.97 -8.39 -3.80
C LEU A 20 -5.35 -9.62 -3.12
N GLY A 21 -4.84 -10.58 -3.89
CA GLY A 21 -4.16 -11.77 -3.38
C GLY A 21 -2.95 -11.41 -2.50
N VAL A 22 -2.11 -10.48 -2.95
CA VAL A 22 -0.98 -9.95 -2.16
C VAL A 22 -1.46 -9.27 -0.88
N GLY A 23 -2.51 -8.46 -0.96
CA GLY A 23 -3.09 -7.80 0.21
C GLY A 23 -3.65 -8.80 1.24
N LEU A 24 -4.30 -9.87 0.77
CA LEU A 24 -4.83 -10.93 1.63
C LEU A 24 -3.71 -11.73 2.29
N ASP A 25 -2.66 -12.06 1.55
CA ASP A 25 -1.48 -12.76 2.11
C ASP A 25 -0.85 -11.95 3.25
N PHE A 26 -0.66 -10.64 3.06
CA PHE A 26 -0.15 -9.76 4.12
C PHE A 26 -1.10 -9.66 5.33
N LEU A 27 -2.40 -9.62 5.09
CA LEU A 27 -3.38 -9.58 6.18
C LEU A 27 -3.37 -10.88 7.00
N LEU A 28 -3.31 -12.04 6.33
CA LEU A 28 -3.35 -13.35 6.97
C LEU A 28 -2.04 -13.69 7.69
N SER A 29 -0.90 -13.44 7.04
CA SER A 29 0.43 -13.75 7.59
C SER A 29 0.82 -12.86 8.77
N ARG A 30 0.50 -11.55 8.71
CA ARG A 30 0.95 -10.58 9.72
C ARG A 30 -0.13 -10.15 10.70
N LYS A 31 -1.41 -10.42 10.42
CA LYS A 31 -2.58 -10.06 11.25
C LYS A 31 -2.65 -8.57 11.65
N LYS A 32 -2.00 -7.66 10.92
CA LYS A 32 -1.99 -6.22 11.23
C LYS A 32 -3.20 -5.51 10.64
N LYS A 33 -3.87 -4.68 11.45
CA LYS A 33 -5.07 -3.90 11.05
C LYS A 33 -4.82 -3.00 9.82
N ARG A 34 -3.59 -2.56 9.58
CA ARG A 34 -3.22 -1.71 8.43
C ARG A 34 -3.55 -2.34 7.06
N PHE A 35 -3.48 -3.67 6.94
CA PHE A 35 -3.72 -4.37 5.68
C PHE A 35 -5.20 -4.46 5.32
N ARG A 36 -6.11 -4.16 6.27
CA ARG A 36 -7.55 -4.12 5.99
C ARG A 36 -7.89 -3.04 4.95
N GLY A 37 -7.23 -1.89 5.00
CA GLY A 37 -7.40 -0.82 4.01
C GLY A 37 -6.95 -1.26 2.62
N GLN A 38 -5.82 -1.97 2.54
CA GLN A 38 -5.28 -2.49 1.29
C GLN A 38 -6.24 -3.52 0.68
N VAL A 39 -6.70 -4.51 1.46
CA VAL A 39 -7.66 -5.52 1.00
C VAL A 39 -8.97 -4.87 0.55
N ALA A 40 -9.51 -3.93 1.32
CA ALA A 40 -10.73 -3.21 0.96
C ALA A 40 -10.55 -2.42 -0.35
N GLY A 41 -9.44 -1.69 -0.51
CA GLY A 41 -9.13 -0.94 -1.72
C GLY A 41 -9.03 -1.82 -2.96
N TRP A 42 -8.27 -2.92 -2.89
CA TRP A 42 -8.16 -3.88 -4.01
C TRP A 42 -9.49 -4.56 -4.33
N SER A 43 -10.32 -4.86 -3.32
CA SER A 43 -11.64 -5.44 -3.53
C SER A 43 -12.56 -4.46 -4.29
N ILE A 44 -12.58 -3.20 -3.87
CA ILE A 44 -13.39 -2.15 -4.51
C ILE A 44 -12.90 -1.87 -5.95
N TRP A 45 -11.59 -1.85 -6.20
CA TRP A 45 -11.05 -1.75 -7.56
C TRP A 45 -11.41 -2.95 -8.43
N THR A 46 -11.40 -4.16 -7.88
CA THR A 46 -11.83 -5.36 -8.60
C THR A 46 -13.30 -5.23 -8.99
N LEU A 47 -14.16 -4.77 -8.07
CA LEU A 47 -15.57 -4.47 -8.36
C LEU A 47 -15.72 -3.42 -9.46
N ALA A 48 -14.91 -2.36 -9.45
CA ALA A 48 -14.91 -1.37 -10.52
C ALA A 48 -14.67 -2.02 -11.90
N SER A 49 -13.66 -2.89 -12.03
CA SER A 49 -13.40 -3.60 -13.28
C SER A 49 -14.59 -4.45 -13.75
N ILE A 50 -15.30 -5.08 -12.81
CA ILE A 50 -16.49 -5.87 -13.13
C ILE A 50 -17.58 -4.97 -13.71
N PHE A 51 -17.83 -3.80 -13.10
CA PHE A 51 -18.80 -2.83 -13.64
C PHE A 51 -18.43 -2.37 -15.06
N GLN A 52 -17.15 -2.07 -15.32
CA GLN A 52 -16.73 -1.65 -16.67
C GLN A 52 -16.90 -2.77 -17.71
N ILE A 53 -16.62 -4.03 -17.34
CA ILE A 53 -16.83 -5.18 -18.22
C ILE A 53 -18.33 -5.35 -18.51
N LEU A 54 -19.20 -5.22 -17.50
CA LEU A 54 -20.64 -5.30 -17.67
C LEU A 54 -21.17 -4.18 -18.57
N ALA A 55 -20.69 -2.94 -18.39
CA ALA A 55 -21.06 -1.79 -19.21
C ALA A 55 -20.83 -2.02 -20.72
N GLN A 56 -19.80 -2.79 -21.09
CA GLN A 56 -19.45 -3.09 -22.49
C GLN A 56 -20.22 -4.25 -23.12
N ILE A 57 -20.79 -5.14 -22.30
CA ILE A 57 -21.55 -6.31 -22.75
C ILE A 57 -23.04 -5.95 -22.89
N LEU A 58 -23.51 -5.00 -22.09
CA LEU A 58 -24.90 -4.57 -22.09
C LEU A 58 -25.19 -3.66 -23.29
N ASN A 59 -26.37 -3.86 -23.88
CA ASN A 59 -26.88 -3.04 -24.99
C ASN A 59 -27.86 -1.95 -24.53
N ASP A 60 -28.17 -1.89 -23.23
CA ASP A 60 -29.09 -0.91 -22.66
C ASP A 60 -28.31 0.32 -22.19
N VAL A 61 -28.61 1.47 -22.80
CA VAL A 61 -27.91 2.74 -22.55
C VAL A 61 -27.98 3.16 -21.08
N ALA A 62 -29.14 3.03 -20.44
CA ALA A 62 -29.32 3.46 -19.06
C ALA A 62 -28.53 2.57 -18.08
N LEU A 63 -28.45 1.27 -18.37
CA LEU A 63 -27.61 0.36 -17.59
C LEU A 63 -26.11 0.63 -17.81
N THR A 64 -25.68 0.85 -19.05
CA THR A 64 -24.28 1.18 -19.36
C THR A 64 -23.82 2.43 -18.63
N GLU A 65 -24.61 3.51 -18.70
CA GLU A 65 -24.37 4.75 -17.97
C GLU A 65 -24.25 4.52 -16.45
N THR A 66 -25.19 3.76 -15.88
CA THR A 66 -25.17 3.42 -14.45
C THR A 66 -23.89 2.67 -14.07
N PHE A 67 -23.45 1.71 -14.89
CA PHE A 67 -22.23 0.95 -14.63
C PHE A 67 -20.96 1.78 -14.80
N ASP A 68 -20.90 2.70 -15.77
CA ASP A 68 -19.79 3.64 -15.92
C ASP A 68 -19.66 4.56 -14.69
N PHE A 69 -20.79 5.05 -14.15
CA PHE A 69 -20.79 5.83 -12.91
C PHE A 69 -20.30 5.02 -11.70
N LEU A 70 -20.81 3.79 -11.55
CA LEU A 70 -20.36 2.89 -10.47
C LEU A 70 -18.87 2.54 -10.59
N PHE A 71 -18.38 2.29 -11.82
CA PHE A 71 -16.95 2.11 -12.09
C PHE A 71 -16.14 3.32 -11.62
N ALA A 72 -16.57 4.55 -11.94
CA ALA A 72 -15.85 5.77 -11.61
C ALA A 72 -15.78 5.99 -10.09
N VAL A 73 -16.92 5.83 -9.38
CA VAL A 73 -16.99 5.95 -7.92
C VAL A 73 -16.14 4.87 -7.23
N CYS A 74 -16.25 3.61 -7.64
CA CYS A 74 -15.43 2.54 -7.08
C CYS A 74 -13.94 2.74 -7.39
N THR A 75 -13.59 3.26 -8.58
CA THR A 75 -12.19 3.58 -8.90
C THR A 75 -11.64 4.67 -7.98
N LEU A 76 -12.41 5.72 -7.70
CA LEU A 76 -12.03 6.80 -6.79
C LEU A 76 -11.83 6.28 -5.35
N VAL A 77 -12.81 5.54 -4.82
CA VAL A 77 -12.75 5.00 -3.46
C VAL A 77 -11.63 3.97 -3.31
N GLY A 78 -11.47 3.07 -4.29
CA GLY A 78 -10.38 2.09 -4.31
C GLY A 78 -9.00 2.75 -4.32
N SER A 79 -8.82 3.77 -5.17
CA SER A 79 -7.58 4.56 -5.26
C SER A 79 -7.26 5.24 -3.92
N PHE A 80 -8.25 5.84 -3.28
CA PHE A 80 -8.10 6.46 -1.97
C PHE A 80 -7.64 5.47 -0.91
N LEU A 81 -8.28 4.30 -0.79
CA LEU A 81 -7.93 3.31 0.23
C LEU A 81 -6.53 2.73 0.02
N ILE A 82 -6.10 2.53 -1.22
CA ILE A 82 -4.74 2.09 -1.53
C ILE A 82 -3.73 3.20 -1.22
N ALA A 83 -4.02 4.44 -1.60
CA ALA A 83 -3.18 5.59 -1.27
C ALA A 83 -3.00 5.76 0.25
N VAL A 84 -4.09 5.68 1.01
CA VAL A 84 -4.07 5.69 2.48
C VAL A 84 -3.25 4.52 3.03
N SER A 85 -3.38 3.33 2.44
CA SER A 85 -2.60 2.16 2.86
C SER A 85 -1.10 2.37 2.69
N ILE A 86 -0.68 3.08 1.63
CA ILE A 86 0.72 3.50 1.43
C ILE A 86 1.11 4.55 2.48
N ILE A 87 0.27 5.57 2.73
CA ILE A 87 0.53 6.62 3.73
C ILE A 87 0.74 6.04 5.13
N VAL A 88 -0.03 5.01 5.50
CA VAL A 88 0.05 4.34 6.81
C VAL A 88 1.43 3.68 7.05
N TYR A 89 2.23 3.45 6.02
CA TYR A 89 3.62 3.04 6.23
C TYR A 89 4.44 4.13 6.93
N PHE A 90 4.22 5.39 6.56
CA PHE A 90 4.97 6.55 7.02
C PHE A 90 4.40 7.17 8.28
N ARG A 91 3.07 7.30 8.36
CA ARG A 91 2.41 7.99 9.48
C ARG A 91 1.11 7.28 9.87
N PRO A 92 0.80 7.16 11.18
CA PRO A 92 -0.50 6.66 11.60
C PRO A 92 -1.61 7.61 11.12
N VAL A 93 -2.64 7.04 10.50
CA VAL A 93 -3.85 7.76 10.06
C VAL A 93 -5.02 7.28 10.91
N SER A 94 -5.85 8.21 11.39
CA SER A 94 -7.01 7.86 12.21
C SER A 94 -8.09 7.16 11.36
N VAL A 95 -8.65 6.07 11.88
CA VAL A 95 -9.71 5.31 11.19
C VAL A 95 -10.95 6.18 10.94
N GLN A 96 -11.25 7.09 11.87
CA GLN A 96 -12.36 8.04 11.73
C GLN A 96 -12.18 8.97 10.52
N SER A 97 -10.97 9.50 10.29
CA SER A 97 -10.70 10.33 9.11
C SER A 97 -10.84 9.52 7.82
N ILE A 98 -10.31 8.28 7.78
CA ILE A 98 -10.46 7.41 6.60
C ILE A 98 -11.94 7.21 6.26
N PHE A 99 -12.76 6.87 7.27
CA PHE A 99 -14.20 6.67 7.08
C PHE A 99 -14.91 7.93 6.58
N LEU A 100 -14.65 9.08 7.20
CA LEU A 100 -15.29 10.35 6.83
C LEU A 100 -14.91 10.79 5.41
N PHE A 101 -13.63 10.65 5.03
CA PHE A 101 -13.19 10.94 3.67
C PHE A 101 -13.77 9.95 2.65
N THR A 102 -13.85 8.65 2.96
CA THR A 102 -14.51 7.68 2.07
C THR A 102 -15.99 8.03 1.84
N LEU A 103 -16.72 8.41 2.89
CA LEU A 103 -18.10 8.84 2.76
C LEU A 103 -18.23 10.08 1.85
N LEU A 104 -17.34 11.06 2.04
CA LEU A 104 -17.29 12.27 1.23
C LEU A 104 -16.98 11.97 -0.25
N LEU A 105 -16.08 11.01 -0.53
CA LEU A 105 -15.78 10.57 -1.89
C LEU A 105 -16.93 9.82 -2.58
N ILE A 106 -17.95 9.38 -1.86
CA ILE A 106 -19.17 8.78 -2.42
C ILE A 106 -20.24 9.86 -2.60
N ILE A 107 -20.44 10.70 -1.59
CA ILE A 107 -21.49 11.73 -1.61
C ILE A 107 -21.21 12.82 -2.65
N LEU A 108 -19.96 13.28 -2.78
CA LEU A 108 -19.63 14.35 -3.72
C LEU A 108 -19.93 13.97 -5.18
N PRO A 109 -19.51 12.80 -5.71
CA PRO A 109 -19.91 12.37 -7.04
C PRO A 109 -21.42 12.26 -7.23
N LEU A 110 -22.17 11.83 -6.21
CA LEU A 110 -23.65 11.76 -6.28
C LEU A 110 -24.28 13.16 -6.40
N ILE A 111 -23.75 14.14 -5.66
CA ILE A 111 -24.18 15.54 -5.79
C ILE A 111 -23.87 16.06 -7.20
N VAL A 112 -22.65 15.83 -7.70
CA VAL A 112 -22.26 16.26 -9.04
C VAL A 112 -23.14 15.59 -10.10
N TYR A 113 -23.40 14.30 -9.97
CA TYR A 113 -24.31 13.54 -10.84
C TYR A 113 -25.70 14.17 -10.90
N PHE A 114 -26.27 14.51 -9.74
CA PHE A 114 -27.62 15.07 -9.65
C PHE A 114 -27.74 16.45 -10.30
N PHE A 115 -26.74 17.32 -10.16
CA PHE A 115 -26.81 18.71 -10.64
C PHE A 115 -26.23 18.91 -12.05
N LEU A 116 -25.20 18.16 -12.42
CA LEU A 116 -24.38 18.40 -13.62
C LEU A 116 -24.36 17.22 -14.60
N GLY A 117 -25.11 16.15 -14.29
CA GLY A 117 -25.21 14.97 -15.14
C GLY A 117 -24.06 13.98 -14.96
N ILE A 118 -24.20 12.84 -15.65
CA ILE A 118 -23.35 11.67 -15.45
C ILE A 118 -21.91 11.85 -15.94
N GLU A 119 -21.74 12.43 -17.12
CA GLU A 119 -20.42 12.64 -17.73
C GLU A 119 -19.55 13.52 -16.83
N THR A 120 -20.12 14.61 -16.29
CA THR A 120 -19.43 15.50 -15.34
C THR A 120 -19.03 14.77 -14.07
N ALA A 121 -19.89 13.89 -13.55
CA ALA A 121 -19.61 13.14 -12.34
C ALA A 121 -18.51 12.08 -12.53
N VAL A 122 -18.54 11.36 -13.65
CA VAL A 122 -17.49 10.40 -14.03
C VAL A 122 -16.14 11.12 -14.19
N ASN A 123 -16.12 12.24 -14.91
CA ASN A 123 -14.93 13.09 -15.06
C ASN A 123 -14.36 13.56 -13.73
N PHE A 124 -15.24 14.04 -12.85
CA PHE A 124 -14.87 14.45 -11.51
C PHE A 124 -14.18 13.32 -10.74
N CYS A 125 -14.75 12.10 -10.76
CA CYS A 125 -14.17 10.95 -10.08
C CYS A 125 -12.77 10.59 -10.61
N ILE A 126 -12.58 10.58 -11.92
CA ILE A 126 -11.30 10.21 -12.54
C ILE A 126 -10.25 11.27 -12.26
N PHE A 127 -10.59 12.54 -12.42
CA PHE A 127 -9.71 13.66 -12.12
C PHE A 127 -9.26 13.63 -10.65
N PHE A 128 -10.18 13.42 -9.71
CA PHE A 128 -9.83 13.27 -8.29
C PHE A 128 -8.99 12.03 -8.01
N SER A 129 -9.18 10.94 -8.75
CA SER A 129 -8.31 9.75 -8.64
C SER A 129 -6.87 10.06 -9.03
N PHE A 130 -6.65 10.84 -10.10
CA PHE A 130 -5.32 11.32 -10.46
C PHE A 130 -4.73 12.26 -9.42
N ILE A 131 -5.53 13.17 -8.83
CA ILE A 131 -5.06 14.02 -7.73
C ILE A 131 -4.63 13.18 -6.53
N LEU A 132 -5.36 12.12 -6.18
CA LEU A 132 -4.98 11.24 -5.06
C LEU A 132 -3.66 10.52 -5.33
N VAL A 133 -3.47 9.96 -6.53
CA VAL A 133 -2.23 9.29 -6.92
C VAL A 133 -1.07 10.29 -7.00
N GLY A 134 -1.28 11.47 -7.60
CA GLY A 134 -0.31 12.55 -7.63
C GLY A 134 0.03 13.09 -6.24
N GLY A 135 -0.96 13.13 -5.34
CA GLY A 135 -0.80 13.52 -3.94
C GLY A 135 0.16 12.61 -3.19
N LEU A 136 0.31 11.34 -3.57
CA LEU A 136 1.32 10.46 -2.98
C LEU A 136 2.75 11.02 -3.16
N TYR A 137 3.03 11.77 -4.24
CA TYR A 137 4.32 12.43 -4.44
C TYR A 137 4.68 13.39 -3.30
N THR A 138 3.68 14.09 -2.75
CA THR A 138 3.89 15.04 -1.66
C THR A 138 4.41 14.35 -0.39
N ILE A 139 4.14 13.06 -0.20
CA ILE A 139 4.66 12.29 0.94
C ILE A 139 6.18 12.20 0.88
N GLY A 140 6.76 11.95 -0.31
CA GLY A 140 8.21 11.88 -0.48
C GLY A 140 8.91 13.20 -0.17
N ILE A 141 8.20 14.33 -0.31
CA ILE A 141 8.69 15.67 0.01
C ILE A 141 8.50 15.97 1.50
N ILE A 142 7.29 15.80 2.02
CA ILE A 142 6.90 16.15 3.39
C ILE A 142 7.64 15.27 4.40
N GLU A 143 7.76 13.97 4.14
CA GLU A 143 8.42 13.00 5.03
C GLU A 143 9.85 12.69 4.59
N SER A 144 10.53 13.58 3.85
CA SER A 144 11.81 13.29 3.17
C SER A 144 12.90 12.63 4.03
N THR A 145 12.95 12.93 5.34
CA THR A 145 13.85 12.32 6.33
C THR A 145 13.48 10.88 6.69
N ASN A 146 12.20 10.61 6.96
CA ASN A 146 11.67 9.27 7.25
C ASN A 146 11.54 8.42 5.99
N PHE A 147 11.27 9.05 4.86
CA PHE A 147 10.95 8.43 3.59
C PHE A 147 12.12 7.62 3.05
N LYS A 148 13.32 8.21 2.95
CA LYS A 148 14.51 7.45 2.50
C LYS A 148 14.79 6.24 3.39
N THR A 149 14.64 6.42 4.70
CA THR A 149 14.88 5.38 5.69
C THR A 149 13.86 4.26 5.54
N GLN A 150 12.56 4.56 5.51
CA GLN A 150 11.50 3.53 5.46
C GLN A 150 11.30 2.89 4.09
N VAL A 151 11.50 3.64 3.00
CA VAL A 151 11.34 3.14 1.63
C VAL A 151 12.57 2.35 1.19
N GLY A 152 13.77 2.76 1.61
CA GLY A 152 15.02 2.10 1.27
C GLY A 152 15.18 1.89 -0.24
N GLN A 153 15.45 0.65 -0.64
CA GLN A 153 15.60 0.29 -2.06
C GLN A 153 14.29 0.37 -2.87
N SER A 154 13.14 0.49 -2.21
CA SER A 154 11.82 0.59 -2.87
C SER A 154 11.61 1.95 -3.55
N ILE A 155 12.53 2.90 -3.37
CA ILE A 155 12.36 4.29 -3.78
C ILE A 155 12.30 4.43 -5.31
N LYS A 156 13.04 3.56 -6.03
CA LYS A 156 13.00 3.51 -7.49
C LYS A 156 11.60 3.14 -8.00
N TRP A 157 10.91 2.23 -7.32
CA TRP A 157 9.57 1.78 -7.69
C TRP A 157 8.52 2.86 -7.40
N PHE A 158 8.69 3.60 -6.30
CA PHE A 158 7.85 4.73 -5.99
C PHE A 158 7.95 5.84 -7.04
N TYR A 159 9.17 6.26 -7.40
CA TYR A 159 9.35 7.27 -8.43
C TYR A 159 8.94 6.79 -9.83
N ALA A 160 9.16 5.51 -10.16
CA ALA A 160 8.66 4.92 -11.39
C ALA A 160 7.12 4.99 -11.45
N MET A 161 6.43 4.57 -10.39
CA MET A 161 4.96 4.63 -10.30
C MET A 161 4.44 6.05 -10.51
N ILE A 162 5.05 7.03 -9.85
CA ILE A 162 4.63 8.44 -9.95
C ILE A 162 4.94 9.01 -11.34
N GLY A 163 6.12 8.73 -11.89
CA GLY A 163 6.48 9.16 -13.24
C GLY A 163 5.49 8.62 -14.28
N THR A 164 5.13 7.34 -14.17
CA THR A 164 4.11 6.73 -15.03
C THR A 164 2.73 7.38 -14.84
N ALA A 165 2.33 7.70 -13.60
CA ALA A 165 1.07 8.39 -13.32
C ALA A 165 1.01 9.82 -13.88
N ILE A 166 2.12 10.56 -13.83
CA ILE A 166 2.20 11.91 -14.43
C ILE A 166 2.06 11.83 -15.95
N ILE A 167 2.77 10.89 -16.60
CA ILE A 167 2.65 10.69 -18.05
C ILE A 167 1.22 10.31 -18.42
N GLN A 168 0.59 9.40 -17.67
CA GLN A 168 -0.80 9.04 -17.90
C GLN A 168 -1.72 10.25 -17.75
N PHE A 169 -1.52 11.09 -16.74
CA PHE A 169 -2.33 12.28 -16.53
C PHE A 169 -2.25 13.26 -17.72
N ILE A 170 -1.06 13.42 -18.32
CA ILE A 170 -0.88 14.23 -19.53
C ILE A 170 -1.66 13.62 -20.71
N VAL A 171 -1.55 12.30 -20.91
CA VAL A 171 -2.31 11.58 -21.95
C VAL A 171 -3.82 11.73 -21.72
N TYR A 172 -4.25 11.67 -20.46
CA TYR A 172 -5.65 11.86 -20.07
C TYR A 172 -6.17 13.26 -20.40
N ILE A 173 -5.41 14.32 -20.07
CA ILE A 173 -5.77 15.70 -20.45
C ILE A 173 -5.88 15.81 -21.97
N TYR A 174 -4.94 15.24 -22.72
CA TYR A 174 -4.96 15.25 -24.17
C TYR A 174 -6.23 14.60 -24.75
N ILE A 175 -6.58 13.40 -24.29
CA ILE A 175 -7.80 12.67 -24.68
C ILE A 175 -9.06 13.52 -24.40
N THR A 176 -9.09 14.17 -23.23
CA THR A 176 -10.21 15.01 -22.80
C THR A 176 -10.35 16.25 -23.69
N LEU A 177 -9.23 16.88 -24.09
CA LEU A 177 -9.22 18.05 -24.96
C LEU A 177 -9.61 17.73 -26.41
N GLU A 178 -9.36 16.50 -26.89
CA GLU A 178 -9.81 16.05 -28.20
C GLU A 178 -11.34 15.83 -28.28
N GLY A 179 -12.08 15.99 -27.17
CA GLY A 179 -13.53 15.83 -27.15
C GLY A 179 -13.99 14.38 -27.34
N THR A 180 -13.06 13.43 -27.35
CA THR A 180 -13.40 12.01 -27.25
C THR A 180 -13.93 11.75 -25.84
N ASN A 181 -15.05 11.02 -25.71
CA ASN A 181 -15.67 10.64 -24.43
C ASN A 181 -14.79 9.64 -23.64
N LEU A 182 -13.60 10.11 -23.27
CA LEU A 182 -12.72 9.67 -22.20
C LEU A 182 -12.24 8.22 -22.30
N GLY A 183 -12.34 7.61 -23.48
CA GLY A 183 -11.93 6.22 -23.68
C GLY A 183 -12.73 5.22 -22.85
N LEU A 184 -13.89 5.62 -22.29
CA LEU A 184 -14.64 4.80 -21.34
C LEU A 184 -15.85 4.09 -21.97
N SER A 185 -16.55 4.70 -22.93
CA SER A 185 -17.73 4.04 -23.49
C SER A 185 -18.30 4.57 -24.80
N SER A 186 -17.71 5.55 -25.50
CA SER A 186 -18.27 5.90 -26.82
C SER A 186 -17.87 4.85 -27.87
N VAL A 187 -18.90 4.19 -28.39
CA VAL A 187 -18.90 3.23 -29.51
C VAL A 187 -18.29 3.81 -30.81
N GLU A 188 -17.88 5.08 -30.79
CA GLU A 188 -17.40 5.88 -31.93
C GLU A 188 -15.99 6.48 -31.71
N LEU A 189 -15.15 5.88 -30.85
CA LEU A 189 -13.74 6.29 -30.76
C LEU A 189 -13.00 5.88 -32.04
N GLU A 190 -12.82 6.81 -32.97
CA GLU A 190 -12.04 6.64 -34.20
C GLU A 190 -10.55 6.28 -33.93
N ASN A 191 -10.06 6.47 -32.70
CA ASN A 191 -8.64 6.31 -32.35
C ASN A 191 -8.39 5.24 -31.27
N GLU A 192 -8.61 3.97 -31.62
CA GLU A 192 -8.37 2.81 -30.74
C GLU A 192 -6.95 2.76 -30.16
N ALA A 193 -5.96 3.32 -30.88
CA ALA A 193 -4.57 3.37 -30.44
C ALA A 193 -4.40 4.22 -29.16
N LEU A 194 -5.08 5.37 -29.09
CA LEU A 194 -4.98 6.29 -27.94
C LEU A 194 -5.59 5.68 -26.67
N VAL A 195 -6.71 4.97 -26.82
CA VAL A 195 -7.36 4.20 -25.74
C VAL A 195 -6.46 3.06 -25.26
N GLY A 196 -5.85 2.31 -26.19
CA GLY A 196 -4.88 1.27 -25.87
C GLY A 196 -3.67 1.80 -25.10
N VAL A 197 -3.15 2.97 -25.48
CA VAL A 197 -2.05 3.64 -24.77
C VAL A 197 -2.44 4.04 -23.35
N ASN A 198 -3.60 4.68 -23.14
CA ASN A 198 -4.06 5.06 -21.80
C ASN A 198 -4.27 3.84 -20.88
N ASN A 199 -4.85 2.76 -21.41
CA ASN A 199 -5.02 1.52 -20.66
C ASN A 199 -3.68 0.85 -20.33
N SER A 200 -2.70 0.91 -21.24
CA SER A 200 -1.36 0.39 -21.00
C SER A 200 -0.66 1.12 -19.85
N PHE A 201 -0.82 2.44 -19.75
CA PHE A 201 -0.33 3.20 -18.60
C PHE A 201 -1.04 2.82 -17.30
N SER A 202 -2.37 2.63 -17.34
CA SER A 202 -3.14 2.15 -16.18
C SER A 202 -2.63 0.80 -15.69
N ILE A 203 -2.37 -0.13 -16.60
CA ILE A 203 -1.78 -1.45 -16.33
C ILE A 203 -0.40 -1.28 -15.67
N ALA A 204 0.47 -0.46 -16.25
CA ALA A 204 1.82 -0.23 -15.72
C ALA A 204 1.79 0.32 -14.29
N ILE A 205 0.92 1.30 -14.01
CA ILE A 205 0.78 1.88 -12.66
C ILE A 205 0.30 0.82 -11.65
N LEU A 206 -0.66 -0.03 -12.03
CA LEU A 206 -1.14 -1.08 -11.14
C LEU A 206 -0.05 -2.09 -10.82
N VAL A 207 0.72 -2.54 -11.83
CA VAL A 207 1.85 -3.45 -11.62
C VAL A 207 2.89 -2.80 -10.70
N LEU A 208 3.25 -1.54 -10.96
CA LEU A 208 4.19 -0.79 -10.13
C LEU A 208 3.67 -0.60 -8.70
N THR A 209 2.36 -0.42 -8.51
CA THR A 209 1.74 -0.31 -7.19
C THR A 209 1.86 -1.62 -6.41
N VAL A 210 1.60 -2.77 -7.06
CA VAL A 210 1.77 -4.09 -6.43
C VAL A 210 3.23 -4.33 -6.04
N VAL A 211 4.16 -4.08 -6.96
CA VAL A 211 5.61 -4.22 -6.73
C VAL A 211 6.08 -3.30 -5.59
N LEU A 212 5.62 -2.05 -5.57
CA LEU A 212 5.92 -1.09 -4.52
C LEU A 212 5.46 -1.60 -3.15
N LEU A 213 4.22 -2.09 -3.03
CA LEU A 213 3.68 -2.59 -1.77
C LEU A 213 4.47 -3.80 -1.25
N ILE A 214 4.86 -4.71 -2.13
CA ILE A 214 5.72 -5.86 -1.78
C ILE A 214 7.07 -5.38 -1.24
N HIS A 215 7.72 -4.46 -1.94
CA HIS A 215 9.03 -3.97 -1.52
C HIS A 215 9.00 -3.11 -0.26
N LEU A 216 7.96 -2.29 -0.06
CA LEU A 216 7.76 -1.55 1.19
C LEU A 216 7.62 -2.49 2.38
N GLU A 217 6.83 -3.57 2.24
CA GLU A 217 6.67 -4.54 3.33
C GLU A 217 7.95 -5.30 3.62
N ASN A 218 8.66 -5.76 2.57
CA ASN A 218 9.93 -6.45 2.73
C ASN A 218 10.99 -5.56 3.39
N THR A 219 11.08 -4.29 2.98
CA THR A 219 12.02 -3.33 3.57
C THR A 219 11.73 -3.13 5.06
N ARG A 220 10.46 -2.92 5.41
CA ARG A 220 10.04 -2.71 6.80
C ARG A 220 10.25 -3.96 7.66
N SER A 221 9.95 -5.15 7.13
CA SER A 221 10.19 -6.42 7.84
C SER A 221 11.69 -6.62 8.09
N ASN A 222 12.53 -6.37 7.09
CA ASN A 222 13.98 -6.51 7.23
C ASN A 222 14.55 -5.52 8.25
N GLN A 223 14.09 -4.25 8.23
CA GLN A 223 14.51 -3.25 9.22
C GLN A 223 14.14 -3.66 10.64
N TYR A 224 12.91 -4.15 10.83
CA TYR A 224 12.49 -4.64 12.13
C TYR A 224 13.34 -5.83 12.59
N ASN A 225 13.63 -6.77 11.70
CA ASN A 225 14.50 -7.91 12.00
C ASN A 225 15.93 -7.47 12.33
N TYR A 226 16.48 -6.47 11.62
CA TYR A 226 17.80 -5.91 11.94
C TYR A 226 17.81 -5.21 13.30
N GLN A 227 16.79 -4.41 13.62
CA GLN A 227 16.67 -3.75 14.92
C GLN A 227 16.56 -4.76 16.07
N LEU A 228 15.76 -5.82 15.89
CA LEU A 228 15.67 -6.90 16.87
C LEU A 228 17.01 -7.61 17.02
N LYS A 229 17.66 -7.97 15.90
CA LYS A 229 18.96 -8.64 15.92
C LYS A 229 20.02 -7.80 16.64
N ASP A 230 20.07 -6.50 16.36
CA ASP A 230 21.02 -5.58 16.99
C ASP A 230 20.75 -5.44 18.49
N LYS A 231 19.49 -5.21 18.89
CA LYS A 231 19.08 -5.14 20.29
C LYS A 231 19.44 -6.42 21.04
N TYR A 232 19.03 -7.58 20.54
CA TYR A 232 19.28 -8.85 21.21
C TYR A 232 20.76 -9.20 21.23
N SER A 233 21.52 -8.90 20.17
CA SER A 233 22.97 -9.09 20.15
C SER A 233 23.68 -8.22 21.19
N HIS A 234 23.25 -6.96 21.34
CA HIS A 234 23.79 -6.03 22.33
C HIS A 234 23.47 -6.47 23.76
N ASP A 235 22.21 -6.82 24.03
CA ASP A 235 21.75 -7.19 25.36
C ASP A 235 22.37 -8.52 25.82
N LEU A 236 22.41 -9.53 24.93
CA LEU A 236 23.12 -10.79 25.20
C LEU A 236 24.63 -10.58 25.40
N GLY A 237 25.25 -9.73 24.57
CA GLY A 237 26.67 -9.41 24.69
C GLY A 237 27.02 -8.80 26.05
N ASN A 238 26.21 -7.83 26.51
CA ASN A 238 26.39 -7.20 27.81
C ASN A 238 26.23 -8.20 28.96
N ILE A 239 25.20 -9.06 28.91
CA ILE A 239 24.99 -10.05 29.96
C ILE A 239 26.14 -11.07 30.00
N LEU A 240 26.57 -11.58 28.83
CA LEU A 240 27.72 -12.49 28.73
C LEU A 240 29.00 -11.86 29.25
N GLN A 241 29.25 -10.59 28.94
CA GLN A 241 30.44 -9.88 29.42
C GLN A 241 30.43 -9.72 30.95
N VAL A 242 29.27 -9.44 31.56
CA VAL A 242 29.11 -9.40 33.02
C VAL A 242 29.38 -10.79 33.62
N MET A 243 28.83 -11.85 33.04
CA MET A 243 29.04 -13.22 33.51
C MET A 243 30.51 -13.64 33.44
N VAL A 244 31.17 -13.45 32.29
CA VAL A 244 32.58 -13.80 32.11
C VAL A 244 33.47 -13.03 33.08
N SER A 245 33.18 -11.73 33.28
CA SER A 245 33.94 -10.89 34.23
C SER A 245 33.76 -11.37 35.67
N ALA A 246 32.53 -11.72 36.05
CA ALA A 246 32.20 -12.29 37.35
C ALA A 246 32.91 -13.64 37.59
N PHE A 247 32.91 -14.52 36.59
CA PHE A 247 33.62 -15.81 36.63
C PHE A 247 35.13 -15.63 36.77
N HIS A 248 35.75 -14.77 35.96
CA HIS A 248 37.18 -14.51 36.05
C HIS A 248 37.60 -13.89 37.40
N PHE A 249 36.74 -13.06 38.00
CA PHE A 249 37.00 -12.52 39.34
C PHE A 249 37.02 -13.61 40.41
N ILE A 250 36.13 -14.61 40.30
CA ILE A 250 36.10 -15.78 41.19
C ILE A 250 37.33 -16.68 40.98
N GLU A 251 37.71 -16.96 39.74
CA GLU A 251 38.87 -17.82 39.43
C GLU A 251 40.22 -17.18 39.80
N GLY A 252 40.35 -15.86 39.62
CA GLY A 252 41.63 -15.16 39.73
C GLY A 252 42.06 -14.77 41.16
N LYS A 253 41.21 -14.93 42.17
CA LYS A 253 41.48 -14.47 43.55
C LYS A 253 40.92 -15.43 44.61
N ARG A 254 41.54 -15.46 45.79
CA ARG A 254 40.88 -15.95 47.01
C ARG A 254 39.83 -14.94 47.45
N VAL A 255 38.66 -14.98 46.80
CA VAL A 255 37.52 -14.12 47.13
C VAL A 255 36.91 -14.59 48.47
N PRO A 256 36.67 -13.68 49.43
CA PRO A 256 35.94 -14.00 50.67
C PRO A 256 34.58 -14.65 50.40
N ALA A 257 34.12 -15.51 51.30
CA ALA A 257 32.88 -16.27 51.11
C ALA A 257 31.65 -15.38 50.83
N GLU A 258 31.48 -14.28 51.56
CA GLU A 258 30.37 -13.32 51.35
C GLU A 258 30.41 -12.63 49.98
N GLU A 259 31.59 -12.27 49.49
CA GLU A 259 31.73 -11.65 48.16
C GLU A 259 31.46 -12.68 47.05
N ARG A 260 31.90 -13.93 47.26
CA ARG A 260 31.63 -15.02 46.32
C ARG A 260 30.14 -15.33 46.21
N GLU A 261 29.41 -15.31 47.33
CA GLU A 261 27.95 -15.50 47.35
C GLU A 261 27.23 -14.41 46.55
N LYS A 262 27.59 -13.14 46.77
CA LYS A 262 27.05 -12.01 45.98
C LYS A 262 27.31 -12.13 44.48
N ILE A 263 28.48 -12.63 44.08
CA ILE A 263 28.81 -12.83 42.66
C ILE A 263 28.01 -14.01 42.09
N MET A 264 27.80 -15.09 42.85
CA MET A 264 26.94 -16.19 42.43
C MET A 264 25.47 -15.77 42.27
N ASP A 265 24.96 -14.90 43.16
CA ASP A 265 23.62 -14.32 43.02
C ASP A 265 23.51 -13.47 41.75
N LEU A 266 24.52 -12.63 41.46
CA LEU A 266 24.58 -11.85 40.23
C LEU A 266 24.59 -12.77 38.98
N LEU A 267 25.35 -13.86 39.00
CA LEU A 267 25.39 -14.84 37.91
C LEU A 267 24.03 -15.51 37.70
N ASN A 268 23.35 -15.90 38.78
CA ASN A 268 22.01 -16.48 38.72
C ASN A 268 20.99 -15.49 38.15
N GLN A 269 21.02 -14.23 38.62
CA GLN A 269 20.15 -13.17 38.09
C GLN A 269 20.39 -12.95 36.59
N LYS A 270 21.65 -12.84 36.17
CA LYS A 270 22.00 -12.68 34.76
C LYS A 270 21.63 -13.91 33.92
N SER A 271 21.68 -15.11 34.49
CA SER A 271 21.25 -16.33 33.80
C SER A 271 19.74 -16.35 33.58
N GLN A 272 18.96 -15.84 34.53
CA GLN A 272 17.52 -15.66 34.36
C GLN A 272 17.22 -14.62 33.28
N GLU A 273 17.90 -13.47 33.28
CA GLU A 273 17.75 -12.44 32.22
C GLU A 273 18.03 -13.02 30.81
N VAL A 274 19.05 -13.86 30.65
CA VAL A 274 19.33 -14.56 29.37
C VAL A 274 18.18 -15.50 29.00
N SER A 275 17.67 -16.27 29.95
CA SER A 275 16.56 -17.19 29.71
C SER A 275 15.30 -16.44 29.26
N GLU A 276 14.99 -15.30 29.90
CA GLU A 276 13.87 -14.43 29.52
C GLU A 276 14.06 -13.86 28.12
N LEU A 277 15.26 -13.35 27.80
CA LEU A 277 15.61 -12.84 26.46
C LEU A 277 15.48 -13.92 25.38
N ILE A 278 15.95 -15.13 25.63
CA ILE A 278 15.79 -16.27 24.70
C ILE A 278 14.31 -16.59 24.50
N GLN A 279 13.51 -16.54 25.56
CA GLN A 279 12.08 -16.81 25.50
C GLN A 279 11.33 -15.71 24.74
N GLU A 280 11.71 -14.45 24.89
CA GLU A 280 11.20 -13.34 24.07
C GLU A 280 11.52 -13.55 22.59
N ILE A 281 12.77 -13.91 22.25
CA ILE A 281 13.18 -14.19 20.86
C ILE A 281 12.33 -15.31 20.26
N ARG A 282 12.09 -16.39 21.02
CA ARG A 282 11.31 -17.54 20.56
C ARG A 282 9.82 -17.22 20.35
N ASN A 283 9.29 -16.24 21.07
CA ASN A 283 7.91 -15.77 20.91
C ASN A 283 7.75 -14.78 19.73
N LEU A 284 8.85 -14.32 19.12
CA LEU A 284 8.85 -13.45 17.95
C LEU A 284 8.89 -14.23 16.62
N GLU A 285 9.24 -15.52 16.65
CA GLU A 285 9.13 -16.47 15.52
C GLU A 285 7.68 -16.92 15.29
#